data_AF-A0A496UQ74-F1
#
_entry.id   AF-A0A496UQ74-F1
#
_cell.length_a   1.000
_cell.length_b   1.000
_cell.length_c   1.000
_cell.angle_alpha   90.00
_cell.angle_beta   90.00
_cell.angle_gamma   90.00
#
_symmetry.space_group_name_H-M   'P 1'
#
loop_
_entity.id
_entity.type
_entity.pdbx_description
1 polymer ?
#
loop_
_entity_poly.entity_id
_entity_poly.type
_entity_poly.pdbx_seq_one_letter_code
_entity_poly.pdbx_strand_id
1 'polypeptide(L)'
;MPGCCLVGLVCLLAATGASGAIWDPFGGYVDVAAVQSEVNGRDRESLRQDYNIFFDQRLLPYLDLRMAYRYYHFDQELELAMGSYRKEVQPSGELRWNHPLFLASTSLFHREVEIPGDAPILTNSMLAVFKTKNQRYPLLELRYDNQHTYEEHQAPDEDIRNRRIQARADYDRPQYQTSYTFSVTESENIITDLKSDSWRHLFRWSGMTRLDEEERTRLSGSYNFSHTTQNNEVLAVGGTVLRPLPIRQGLYALDDAPDFGALVPRDGLADGNTDAPVVPEIDMGGAGNGHNLGADLGSERLVGALHVYTDRPSGDAVIWSVWGSEDNQSWDLVATAPPQGFNTAL
;
A
#
# COMPACT_ATOMS: atom_id res chain seq x y z
N MET A 1 18.66 37.38 -9.94
CA MET A 1 18.12 38.24 -8.88
C MET A 1 17.89 37.34 -7.67
N PRO A 2 18.45 37.62 -6.49
CA PRO A 2 18.24 36.77 -5.33
C PRO A 2 16.86 37.09 -4.74
N GLY A 3 15.94 36.13 -4.80
CA GLY A 3 14.61 36.21 -4.21
C GLY A 3 14.70 36.21 -2.69
N CYS A 4 14.03 37.18 -2.08
CA CYS A 4 13.94 37.35 -0.64
C CYS A 4 12.97 36.28 -0.09
N CYS A 5 13.48 35.24 0.57
CA CYS A 5 12.64 34.32 1.33
C CYS A 5 12.13 35.02 2.60
N LEU A 6 10.84 35.37 2.64
CA LEU A 6 10.17 35.80 3.86
C LEU A 6 9.51 34.57 4.51
N VAL A 7 10.23 33.89 5.41
CA VAL A 7 9.68 32.79 6.20
C VAL A 7 8.93 33.38 7.38
N GLY A 8 7.61 33.53 7.26
CA GLY A 8 6.72 33.89 8.36
C GLY A 8 6.34 32.66 9.17
N LEU A 9 7.18 32.24 10.13
CA LEU A 9 6.85 31.19 11.10
C LEU A 9 5.98 31.81 12.21
N VAL A 10 4.65 31.69 12.12
CA VAL A 10 3.75 31.99 13.25
C VAL A 10 3.55 30.70 14.05
N CYS A 11 4.49 30.39 14.95
CA CYS A 11 4.26 29.38 15.97
C CYS A 11 3.40 29.97 17.08
N LEU A 12 2.09 29.72 17.04
CA LEU A 12 1.24 29.86 18.23
C LEU A 12 1.53 28.70 19.18
N LEU A 13 2.67 28.78 19.86
CA LEU A 13 2.98 27.92 21.01
C LEU A 13 2.06 28.33 22.16
N ALA A 14 0.88 27.72 22.25
CA ALA A 14 0.16 27.60 23.51
C ALA A 14 0.86 26.54 24.38
N ALA A 15 2.17 26.72 24.63
CA ALA A 15 2.90 25.98 25.65
C ALA A 15 2.65 26.70 26.98
N THR A 16 1.50 26.44 27.62
CA THR A 16 1.31 26.80 29.03
C THR A 16 2.11 25.83 29.88
N GLY A 17 3.43 26.05 29.95
CA GLY A 17 4.29 25.48 30.96
C GLY A 17 4.09 26.24 32.28
N ALA A 18 3.06 25.87 33.04
CA ALA A 18 2.97 26.14 34.48
C ALA A 18 1.96 25.17 35.10
N SER A 19 2.43 24.42 36.08
CA SER A 19 1.74 23.42 36.89
C SER A 19 0.35 23.85 37.37
N GLY A 20 -0.69 23.15 36.93
CA GLY A 20 -2.05 23.28 37.44
C GLY A 20 -3.04 22.50 36.58
N ALA A 21 -3.66 21.49 37.19
CA ALA A 21 -4.70 20.64 36.63
C ALA A 21 -5.92 21.43 36.14
N ILE A 22 -5.89 21.95 34.91
CA ILE A 22 -7.08 22.58 34.30
C ILE A 22 -7.80 21.60 33.37
N TRP A 23 -7.10 20.58 32.85
CA TRP A 23 -7.69 19.68 31.87
C TRP A 23 -7.63 18.20 32.21
N ASP A 24 -6.95 17.72 33.26
CA ASP A 24 -6.94 16.30 33.67
C ASP A 24 -8.38 15.76 33.78
N PRO A 25 -8.78 14.73 33.01
CA PRO A 25 -7.98 13.76 32.21
C PRO A 25 -7.70 14.09 30.74
N PHE A 26 -8.14 15.23 30.24
CA PHE A 26 -7.95 15.71 28.88
C PHE A 26 -6.60 16.44 28.65
N GLY A 27 -6.08 16.31 27.44
CA GLY A 27 -4.92 17.04 26.95
C GLY A 27 -4.91 17.08 25.43
N GLY A 28 -3.97 17.80 24.83
CA GLY A 28 -3.91 17.91 23.37
C GLY A 28 -2.92 18.96 22.88
N TYR A 29 -2.88 19.13 21.55
CA TYR A 29 -2.17 20.20 20.89
C TYR A 29 -2.89 20.63 19.62
N VAL A 30 -2.52 21.83 19.15
CA VAL A 30 -2.90 22.40 17.87
C VAL A 30 -1.63 22.94 17.21
N ASP A 31 -1.33 22.49 16.00
CA ASP A 31 -0.26 23.01 15.15
C ASP A 31 -0.88 23.53 13.85
N VAL A 32 -0.60 24.79 13.53
CA VAL A 32 -1.04 25.41 12.28
C VAL A 32 0.17 26.09 11.66
N ALA A 33 0.49 25.70 10.44
CA ALA A 33 1.60 26.25 9.67
C ALA A 33 1.12 26.66 8.28
N ALA A 34 1.42 27.90 7.89
CA ALA A 34 1.18 28.39 6.55
C ALA A 34 2.53 28.76 5.91
N VAL A 35 2.77 28.31 4.68
CA VAL A 35 3.97 28.64 3.92
C VAL A 35 3.56 29.19 2.57
N GLN A 36 3.99 30.41 2.29
CA GLN A 36 3.93 31.04 0.98
C GLN A 36 5.34 31.04 0.39
N SER A 37 5.49 30.57 -0.84
CA SER A 37 6.77 30.49 -1.53
C SER A 37 6.61 30.76 -3.02
N GLU A 38 7.57 31.46 -3.61
CA GLU A 38 7.66 31.65 -5.05
C GLU A 38 8.72 30.69 -5.60
N VAL A 39 8.34 29.77 -6.49
CA VAL A 39 9.27 28.83 -7.13
C VAL A 39 9.13 28.94 -8.64
N ASN A 40 10.19 29.39 -9.32
CA ASN A 40 10.21 29.60 -10.78
C ASN A 40 9.14 30.61 -11.27
N GLY A 41 8.88 31.68 -10.51
CA GLY A 41 7.90 32.70 -10.85
C GLY A 41 6.44 32.23 -10.70
N ARG A 42 6.21 31.20 -9.89
CA ARG A 42 4.88 30.70 -9.53
C ARG A 42 4.70 30.79 -8.04
N ASP A 43 3.57 31.36 -7.64
CA ASP A 43 3.18 31.41 -6.24
C ASP A 43 2.67 30.02 -5.80
N ARG A 44 3.15 29.59 -4.64
CA ARG A 44 2.75 28.35 -3.98
C ARG A 44 2.38 28.69 -2.55
N GLU A 45 1.11 28.47 -2.24
CA GLU A 45 0.58 28.58 -0.88
C GLU A 45 0.32 27.18 -0.34
N SER A 46 0.69 26.96 0.91
CA SER A 46 0.38 25.71 1.60
C SER A 46 -0.08 26.01 3.02
N LEU A 47 -1.11 25.28 3.44
CA LEU A 47 -1.68 25.34 4.77
C LEU A 47 -1.66 23.94 5.37
N ARG A 48 -1.05 23.81 6.55
CA ARG A 48 -1.04 22.59 7.35
C ARG A 48 -1.72 22.85 8.67
N GLN A 49 -2.64 21.98 9.04
CA GLN A 49 -3.33 22.00 10.32
C GLN A 49 -3.26 20.59 10.93
N ASP A 50 -2.79 20.46 12.17
CA ASP A 50 -2.75 19.21 12.93
C ASP A 50 -3.33 19.49 14.32
N TYR A 51 -4.48 18.87 14.61
CA TYR A 51 -5.15 18.97 15.90
C TYR A 51 -5.16 17.58 16.51
N ASN A 52 -4.78 17.48 17.78
CA ASN A 52 -4.83 16.23 18.50
C ASN A 52 -5.37 16.47 19.90
N ILE A 53 -6.45 15.79 20.25
CA ILE A 53 -7.06 15.83 21.57
C ILE A 53 -7.04 14.42 22.13
N PHE A 54 -6.70 14.26 23.40
CA PHE A 54 -6.72 12.98 24.08
C PHE A 54 -7.31 13.10 25.48
N PHE A 55 -7.77 11.96 25.97
CA PHE A 55 -8.29 11.72 27.31
C PHE A 55 -7.48 10.54 27.87
N ASP A 56 -6.89 10.67 29.04
CA ASP A 56 -6.15 9.62 29.73
C ASP A 56 -6.60 9.54 31.19
N GLN A 57 -7.21 8.41 31.55
CA GLN A 57 -7.80 8.20 32.86
C GLN A 57 -7.36 6.86 33.43
N ARG A 58 -6.84 6.89 34.66
CA ARG A 58 -6.64 5.67 35.45
C ARG A 58 -7.99 5.17 35.98
N LEU A 59 -8.41 3.99 35.52
CA LEU A 59 -9.67 3.36 35.92
C LEU A 59 -9.53 2.57 37.23
N LEU A 60 -8.43 1.84 37.37
CA LEU A 60 -8.09 1.02 38.55
C LEU A 60 -6.57 1.10 38.80
N PRO A 61 -6.07 0.64 39.96
CA PRO A 61 -4.63 0.43 40.12
C PRO A 61 -4.09 -0.42 38.96
N TYR A 62 -3.13 0.13 38.23
CA TYR A 62 -2.51 -0.48 37.05
C TYR A 62 -3.40 -0.57 35.81
N LEU A 63 -4.64 -0.07 35.78
CA LEU A 63 -5.48 -0.06 34.58
C LEU A 63 -5.71 1.39 34.12
N ASP A 64 -5.19 1.72 32.94
CA ASP A 64 -5.31 3.03 32.32
C ASP A 64 -6.15 2.91 31.05
N LEU A 65 -7.01 3.89 30.80
CA LEU A 65 -7.77 4.07 29.57
C LEU A 65 -7.32 5.36 28.91
N ARG A 66 -6.94 5.27 27.64
CA ARG A 66 -6.64 6.42 26.80
C ARG A 66 -7.56 6.43 25.59
N MET A 67 -8.11 7.60 25.27
CA MET A 67 -8.81 7.86 24.01
C MET A 67 -8.15 9.05 23.35
N ALA A 68 -8.02 9.05 22.04
CA ALA A 68 -7.48 10.19 21.30
C ALA A 68 -8.19 10.38 19.97
N TYR A 69 -8.25 11.62 19.53
CA TYR A 69 -8.76 12.02 18.23
C TYR A 69 -7.75 12.96 17.60
N ARG A 70 -7.26 12.57 16.42
CA ARG A 70 -6.37 13.40 15.60
C ARG A 70 -7.08 13.80 14.32
N TYR A 71 -6.95 15.07 13.96
CA TYR A 71 -7.34 15.61 12.67
C TYR A 71 -6.11 16.23 12.03
N TYR A 72 -5.85 15.88 10.78
CA TYR A 72 -4.81 16.47 9.98
C TYR A 72 -5.40 16.96 8.66
N HIS A 73 -5.02 18.17 8.27
CA HIS A 73 -5.40 18.75 6.99
C HIS A 73 -4.19 19.44 6.39
N PHE A 74 -3.95 19.12 5.13
CA PHE A 74 -2.93 19.74 4.32
C PHE A 74 -3.57 20.16 3.00
N ASP A 75 -3.39 21.42 2.67
CA ASP A 75 -3.78 21.96 1.39
C ASP A 75 -2.59 22.68 0.77
N GLN A 76 -2.48 22.58 -0.54
CA GLN A 76 -1.45 23.24 -1.30
C GLN A 76 -2.02 23.65 -2.64
N GLU A 77 -2.26 24.95 -2.77
CA GLU A 77 -2.71 25.54 -4.02
C GLU A 77 -1.52 25.72 -4.97
N LEU A 78 -1.74 25.34 -6.23
CA LEU A 78 -0.84 25.58 -7.35
C LEU A 78 -1.63 26.34 -8.41
N GLU A 79 -1.16 27.51 -8.81
CA GLU A 79 -1.88 28.44 -9.70
C GLU A 79 -2.31 27.85 -11.07
N LEU A 80 -1.75 26.69 -11.47
CA LEU A 80 -1.93 26.07 -12.80
C LEU A 80 -2.19 24.55 -12.78
N ALA A 81 -2.31 23.91 -11.61
CA ALA A 81 -2.58 22.47 -11.48
C ALA A 81 -3.55 22.22 -10.33
N MET A 82 -4.32 21.12 -10.38
CA MET A 82 -5.09 20.70 -9.21
C MET A 82 -4.10 20.55 -8.05
N GLY A 83 -4.31 21.35 -7.00
CA GLY A 83 -3.47 21.37 -5.81
C GLY A 83 -3.36 20.00 -5.16
N SER A 84 -2.39 19.83 -4.28
CA SER A 84 -2.30 18.61 -3.47
C SER A 84 -3.05 18.83 -2.16
N TYR A 85 -4.22 18.23 -2.03
CA TYR A 85 -5.00 18.22 -0.80
C TYR A 85 -4.90 16.86 -0.10
N ARG A 86 -4.91 16.87 1.23
CA ARG A 86 -5.01 15.66 2.05
C ARG A 86 -5.71 15.98 3.35
N LYS A 87 -6.74 15.23 3.68
CA LYS A 87 -7.40 15.26 4.98
C LYS A 87 -7.32 13.88 5.62
N GLU A 88 -7.05 13.86 6.92
CA GLU A 88 -6.91 12.62 7.69
C GLU A 88 -7.59 12.77 9.04
N VAL A 89 -8.44 11.79 9.39
CA VAL A 89 -9.15 11.73 10.67
C VAL A 89 -8.80 10.41 11.33
N GLN A 90 -8.36 10.46 12.59
CA GLN A 90 -7.87 9.28 13.30
C GLN A 90 -8.34 9.23 14.77
N PRO A 91 -9.57 8.75 15.05
CA PRO A 91 -9.95 8.33 16.39
C PRO A 91 -9.20 7.07 16.81
N SER A 92 -8.87 7.00 18.10
CA SER A 92 -8.17 5.86 18.70
C SER A 92 -8.51 5.67 20.16
N GLY A 93 -8.37 4.44 20.63
CA GLY A 93 -8.54 4.07 22.03
C GLY A 93 -7.50 3.03 22.44
N GLU A 94 -7.02 3.10 23.67
CA GLU A 94 -6.09 2.16 24.27
C GLU A 94 -6.55 1.83 25.68
N LEU A 95 -6.64 0.53 25.98
CA LEU A 95 -6.77 0.02 27.33
C LEU A 95 -5.45 -0.64 27.72
N ARG A 96 -4.84 -0.18 28.81
CA ARG A 96 -3.52 -0.65 29.25
C ARG A 96 -3.57 -1.15 30.69
N TRP A 97 -3.23 -2.42 30.87
CA TRP A 97 -2.99 -3.04 32.17
C TRP A 97 -1.48 -3.09 32.47
N ASN A 98 -1.01 -2.12 33.23
CA ASN A 98 0.36 -1.89 33.62
C ASN A 98 0.73 -2.56 34.97
N HIS A 99 0.51 -3.87 35.09
CA HIS A 99 0.80 -4.63 36.32
C HIS A 99 2.31 -4.65 36.69
N PRO A 100 2.72 -4.87 37.95
CA PRO A 100 4.14 -4.99 38.30
C PRO A 100 4.87 -6.14 37.60
N LEU A 101 4.16 -7.24 37.30
CA LEU A 101 4.75 -8.44 36.68
C LEU A 101 4.69 -8.45 35.14
N PHE A 102 3.73 -7.74 34.57
CA PHE A 102 3.47 -7.73 33.12
C PHE A 102 2.83 -6.42 32.67
N LEU A 103 2.87 -6.16 31.38
CA LEU A 103 2.11 -5.13 30.70
C LEU A 103 1.23 -5.82 29.68
N ALA A 104 -0.06 -5.53 29.69
CA ALA A 104 -0.98 -5.87 28.62
C ALA A 104 -1.59 -4.59 28.08
N SER A 105 -1.70 -4.44 26.77
CA SER A 105 -2.38 -3.29 26.15
C SER A 105 -3.13 -3.73 24.91
N THR A 106 -4.32 -3.19 24.73
CA THR A 106 -5.08 -3.33 23.48
C THR A 106 -5.42 -1.94 22.99
N SER A 107 -5.07 -1.65 21.74
CA SER A 107 -5.33 -0.39 21.06
C SER A 107 -6.17 -0.63 19.82
N LEU A 108 -7.11 0.26 19.58
CA LEU A 108 -7.95 0.32 18.38
C LEU A 108 -7.74 1.67 17.72
N PHE A 109 -7.58 1.66 16.41
CA PHE A 109 -7.41 2.84 15.58
C PHE A 109 -8.36 2.72 14.40
N HIS A 110 -9.02 3.82 14.08
CA HIS A 110 -9.66 4.00 12.80
C HIS A 110 -9.03 5.23 12.16
N ARG A 111 -8.68 5.14 10.89
CA ARG A 111 -8.06 6.23 10.14
C ARG A 111 -8.76 6.35 8.80
N GLU A 112 -9.25 7.54 8.50
CA GLU A 112 -9.82 7.89 7.21
C GLU A 112 -8.86 8.88 6.54
N VAL A 113 -8.47 8.61 5.29
CA VAL A 113 -7.62 9.50 4.48
C VAL A 113 -8.35 9.86 3.21
N GLU A 114 -8.50 11.16 2.98
CA GLU A 114 -9.17 11.73 1.81
C GLU A 114 -8.14 12.51 0.99
N ILE A 115 -8.07 12.23 -0.31
CA ILE A 115 -7.18 12.86 -1.30
C ILE A 115 -8.01 13.27 -2.54
N PRO A 116 -7.51 14.18 -3.39
CA PRO A 116 -8.32 14.77 -4.45
C PRO A 116 -8.49 13.78 -5.59
N GLY A 117 -9.75 13.57 -6.00
CA GLY A 117 -10.06 12.71 -7.15
C GLY A 117 -10.29 11.23 -6.81
N ASP A 118 -9.95 10.79 -5.59
CA ASP A 118 -10.11 9.39 -5.17
C ASP A 118 -11.17 9.25 -4.06
N ALA A 119 -11.63 8.02 -3.84
CA ALA A 119 -12.49 7.69 -2.70
C ALA A 119 -11.68 7.77 -1.38
N PRO A 120 -12.34 8.06 -0.24
CA PRO A 120 -11.66 7.99 1.06
C PRO A 120 -11.16 6.57 1.35
N ILE A 121 -9.89 6.47 1.74
CA ILE A 121 -9.25 5.22 2.16
C ILE A 121 -9.44 5.08 3.68
N LEU A 122 -10.14 4.04 4.10
CA LEU A 122 -10.38 3.73 5.50
C LEU A 122 -9.40 2.64 5.95
N THR A 123 -8.76 2.83 7.11
CA THR A 123 -7.88 1.87 7.76
C THR A 123 -8.36 1.63 9.18
N ASN A 124 -8.83 0.41 9.47
CA ASN A 124 -9.09 -0.07 10.82
C ASN A 124 -7.89 -0.86 11.31
N SER A 125 -7.40 -0.59 12.52
CA SER A 125 -6.29 -1.33 13.11
C SER A 125 -6.57 -1.70 14.56
N MET A 126 -6.23 -2.94 14.92
CA MET A 126 -6.21 -3.43 16.29
C MET A 126 -4.80 -3.91 16.62
N LEU A 127 -4.26 -3.44 17.74
CA LEU A 127 -2.98 -3.86 18.27
C LEU A 127 -3.17 -4.41 19.69
N ALA A 128 -2.83 -5.67 19.92
CA ALA A 128 -2.75 -6.22 21.26
C ALA A 128 -1.30 -6.59 21.59
N VAL A 129 -0.83 -6.21 22.78
CA VAL A 129 0.53 -6.49 23.26
C VAL A 129 0.45 -7.05 24.66
N PHE A 130 1.17 -8.13 24.91
CA PHE A 130 1.42 -8.68 26.24
C PHE A 130 2.92 -8.82 26.44
N LYS A 131 3.44 -8.34 27.57
CA LYS A 131 4.87 -8.27 27.86
C LYS A 131 5.17 -8.58 29.31
N THR A 132 6.12 -9.46 29.60
CA THR A 132 6.59 -9.67 30.97
C THR A 132 7.58 -8.57 31.40
N LYS A 133 7.64 -8.27 32.70
CA LYS A 133 8.54 -7.24 33.26
C LYS A 133 9.64 -7.79 34.17
N ASN A 134 9.57 -9.06 34.54
CA ASN A 134 10.48 -9.63 35.50
C ASN A 134 11.89 -9.82 34.90
N GLN A 135 12.85 -9.00 35.33
CA GLN A 135 14.23 -9.01 34.85
C GLN A 135 15.02 -10.27 35.23
N ARG A 136 14.51 -11.13 36.11
CA ARG A 136 15.18 -12.40 36.47
C ARG A 136 15.06 -13.47 35.39
N TYR A 137 14.01 -13.40 34.58
CA TYR A 137 13.69 -14.34 33.51
C TYR A 137 13.78 -13.65 32.15
N PRO A 138 13.81 -14.40 31.05
CA PRO A 138 13.66 -13.81 29.73
C PRO A 138 12.40 -12.94 29.66
N LEU A 139 12.56 -11.75 29.09
CA LEU A 139 11.45 -10.89 28.75
C LEU A 139 10.71 -11.52 27.57
N LEU A 140 9.43 -11.81 27.77
CA LEU A 140 8.57 -12.39 26.76
C LEU A 140 7.59 -11.32 26.30
N GLU A 141 7.46 -11.16 24.99
CA GLU A 141 6.53 -10.23 24.37
C GLU A 141 5.73 -10.95 23.29
N LEU A 142 4.40 -10.88 23.38
CA LEU A 142 3.48 -11.35 22.36
C LEU A 142 2.74 -10.12 21.81
N ARG A 143 2.76 -9.97 20.50
CA ARG A 143 2.07 -8.89 19.79
C ARG A 143 1.15 -9.49 18.73
N TYR A 144 -0.07 -8.99 18.68
CA TYR A 144 -1.03 -9.25 17.62
C TYR A 144 -1.40 -7.92 16.97
N ASP A 145 -1.34 -7.89 15.65
CA ASP A 145 -1.66 -6.74 14.82
C ASP A 145 -2.69 -7.19 13.78
N ASN A 146 -3.80 -6.48 13.64
CA ASN A 146 -4.82 -6.73 12.63
C ASN A 146 -5.19 -5.40 12.01
N GLN A 147 -5.01 -5.27 10.71
CA GLN A 147 -5.29 -4.08 9.94
C GLN A 147 -6.17 -4.44 8.75
N HIS A 148 -7.20 -3.65 8.52
CA HIS A 148 -8.06 -3.74 7.34
C HIS A 148 -8.12 -2.37 6.68
N THR A 149 -7.60 -2.27 5.46
CA THR A 149 -7.65 -1.07 4.63
C THR A 149 -8.65 -1.29 3.50
N TYR A 150 -9.58 -0.38 3.27
CA TYR A 150 -10.57 -0.48 2.19
C TYR A 150 -11.11 0.89 1.74
N GLU A 151 -11.78 0.93 0.59
CA GLU A 151 -12.53 2.08 0.07
C GLU A 151 -14.04 1.81 0.10
N GLU A 152 -14.86 2.78 0.50
CA GLU A 152 -16.30 2.55 0.77
C GLU A 152 -17.25 2.97 -0.38
N HIS A 153 -16.85 3.87 -1.28
CA HIS A 153 -17.81 4.63 -2.12
C HIS A 153 -17.58 4.56 -3.64
N GLN A 154 -16.62 3.76 -4.12
CA GLN A 154 -16.39 3.47 -5.54
C GLN A 154 -16.19 1.96 -5.75
N ALA A 155 -16.02 1.50 -6.99
CA ALA A 155 -15.49 0.16 -7.23
C ALA A 155 -14.15 0.08 -6.47
N PRO A 156 -14.02 -0.77 -5.45
CA PRO A 156 -12.89 -0.67 -4.55
C PRO A 156 -11.62 -1.00 -5.32
N ASP A 157 -10.66 -0.06 -5.35
CA ASP A 157 -9.32 -0.30 -5.89
C ASP A 157 -8.38 -0.85 -4.80
N GLU A 158 -8.75 -0.67 -3.52
CA GLU A 158 -8.07 -1.24 -2.37
C GLU A 158 -9.06 -1.94 -1.40
N ASP A 159 -8.80 -3.23 -1.08
CA ASP A 159 -9.34 -3.96 0.07
C ASP A 159 -8.28 -4.97 0.52
N ILE A 160 -7.50 -4.59 1.53
CA ILE A 160 -6.35 -5.33 2.03
C ILE A 160 -6.51 -5.61 3.52
N ARG A 161 -6.40 -6.89 3.87
CA ARG A 161 -6.43 -7.38 5.26
C ARG A 161 -5.07 -7.92 5.64
N ASN A 162 -4.46 -7.30 6.63
CA ASN A 162 -3.16 -7.68 7.16
C ASN A 162 -3.31 -8.17 8.60
N ARG A 163 -2.77 -9.34 8.91
CA ARG A 163 -2.70 -9.89 10.25
C ARG A 163 -1.28 -10.27 10.56
N ARG A 164 -0.84 -9.98 11.77
CA ARG A 164 0.49 -10.36 12.23
C ARG A 164 0.47 -10.81 13.67
N ILE A 165 1.03 -11.98 13.92
CA ILE A 165 1.37 -12.45 15.26
C ILE A 165 2.88 -12.42 15.39
N GLN A 166 3.39 -11.87 16.48
CA GLN A 166 4.80 -11.83 16.78
C GLN A 166 5.04 -12.26 18.22
N ALA A 167 5.91 -13.25 18.41
CA ALA A 167 6.42 -13.65 19.70
C ALA A 167 7.90 -13.30 19.77
N ARG A 168 8.31 -12.67 20.86
CA ARG A 168 9.70 -12.28 21.11
C ARG A 168 10.12 -12.72 22.52
N ALA A 169 11.33 -13.24 22.61
CA ALA A 169 11.99 -13.57 23.86
C ALA A 169 13.36 -12.89 23.88
N ASP A 170 13.59 -12.01 24.85
CA ASP A 170 14.87 -11.35 25.08
C ASP A 170 15.46 -11.80 26.40
N TYR A 171 16.75 -12.03 26.44
CA TYR A 171 17.47 -12.39 27.65
C TYR A 171 18.80 -11.66 27.69
N ASP A 172 18.83 -10.63 28.54
CA ASP A 172 19.97 -9.74 28.68
C ASP A 172 20.72 -10.06 29.98
N ARG A 173 22.01 -10.36 29.85
CA ARG A 173 22.96 -10.50 30.95
C ARG A 173 24.12 -9.54 30.73
N PRO A 174 24.88 -9.18 31.78
CA PRO A 174 25.97 -8.20 31.64
C PRO A 174 27.01 -8.58 30.57
N GLN A 175 27.23 -9.88 30.33
CA GLN A 175 28.23 -10.38 29.39
C GLN A 175 27.65 -10.80 28.04
N TYR A 176 26.34 -10.99 27.91
CA TYR A 176 25.73 -11.39 26.65
C TYR A 176 24.26 -11.04 26.60
N GLN A 177 23.78 -10.85 25.37
CA GLN A 177 22.40 -10.59 25.03
C GLN A 177 21.96 -11.61 24.00
N THR A 178 20.79 -12.20 24.23
CA THR A 178 20.15 -13.14 23.30
C THR A 178 18.73 -12.67 23.03
N SER A 179 18.34 -12.62 21.76
CA SER A 179 16.95 -12.36 21.38
C SER A 179 16.48 -13.36 20.33
N TYR A 180 15.28 -13.86 20.48
CA TYR A 180 14.59 -14.64 19.47
C TYR A 180 13.26 -13.98 19.14
N THR A 181 12.97 -13.85 17.85
CA THR A 181 11.71 -13.32 17.34
C THR A 181 11.15 -14.30 16.33
N PHE A 182 9.89 -14.68 16.54
CA PHE A 182 9.06 -15.40 15.59
C PHE A 182 7.93 -14.48 15.15
N SER A 183 7.67 -14.41 13.85
CA SER A 183 6.51 -13.67 13.35
C SER A 183 5.83 -14.41 12.21
N VAL A 184 4.51 -14.48 12.28
CA VAL A 184 3.63 -14.92 11.19
C VAL A 184 2.89 -13.69 10.69
N THR A 185 2.90 -13.45 9.40
CA THR A 185 2.16 -12.37 8.74
C THR A 185 1.29 -12.98 7.65
N GLU A 186 0.00 -12.68 7.70
CA GLU A 186 -0.97 -13.05 6.67
C GLU A 186 -1.46 -11.75 6.03
N SER A 187 -1.43 -11.68 4.72
CA SER A 187 -1.91 -10.55 3.92
C SER A 187 -2.88 -11.08 2.89
N GLU A 188 -4.06 -10.48 2.79
CA GLU A 188 -5.08 -10.84 1.82
C GLU A 188 -5.51 -9.58 1.10
N ASN A 189 -5.38 -9.55 -0.23
CA ASN A 189 -5.99 -8.54 -1.08
C ASN A 189 -7.24 -9.15 -1.69
N ILE A 190 -8.41 -8.64 -1.30
CA ILE A 190 -9.72 -9.17 -1.68
C ILE A 190 -10.03 -8.87 -3.15
N ILE A 191 -9.52 -7.76 -3.70
CA ILE A 191 -9.78 -7.37 -5.09
C ILE A 191 -8.98 -8.25 -6.06
N THR A 192 -7.71 -8.51 -5.74
CA THR A 192 -6.86 -9.37 -6.57
C THR A 192 -6.94 -10.84 -6.17
N ASP A 193 -7.79 -11.19 -5.20
CA ASP A 193 -7.87 -12.50 -4.55
C ASP A 193 -6.49 -13.07 -4.15
N LEU A 194 -5.54 -12.22 -3.77
CA LEU A 194 -4.18 -12.63 -3.47
C LEU A 194 -4.01 -12.81 -1.96
N LYS A 195 -3.68 -14.03 -1.54
CA LYS A 195 -3.28 -14.34 -0.18
C LYS A 195 -1.77 -14.57 -0.11
N SER A 196 -1.11 -13.97 0.89
CA SER A 196 0.30 -14.14 1.18
C SER A 196 0.49 -14.49 2.65
N ASP A 197 1.10 -15.64 2.91
CA ASP A 197 1.44 -16.11 4.25
C ASP A 197 2.96 -16.13 4.41
N SER A 198 3.49 -15.39 5.39
CA SER A 198 4.92 -15.26 5.65
C SER A 198 5.28 -15.67 7.08
N TRP A 199 6.26 -16.55 7.21
CA TRP A 199 6.78 -17.08 8.46
C TRP A 199 8.22 -16.64 8.60
N ARG A 200 8.57 -15.99 9.71
CA ARG A 200 9.92 -15.50 9.93
C ARG A 200 10.44 -15.89 11.30
N HIS A 201 11.67 -16.41 11.29
CA HIS A 201 12.47 -16.71 12.46
C HIS A 201 13.70 -15.80 12.46
N LEU A 202 13.97 -15.16 13.59
CA LEU A 202 15.11 -14.29 13.77
C LEU A 202 15.75 -14.56 15.13
N PHE A 203 16.97 -15.08 15.13
CA PHE A 203 17.76 -15.30 16.34
C PHE A 203 18.99 -14.40 16.30
N ARG A 204 19.26 -13.71 17.41
CA ARG A 204 20.44 -12.87 17.59
C ARG A 204 21.08 -13.19 18.92
N TRP A 205 22.39 -13.33 18.90
CA TRP A 205 23.22 -13.44 20.09
C TRP A 205 24.40 -12.49 19.94
N SER A 206 24.75 -11.80 21.01
CA SER A 206 25.98 -11.03 21.11
C SER A 206 26.56 -11.16 22.50
N GLY A 207 27.84 -11.42 22.61
CA GLY A 207 28.53 -11.56 23.88
C GLY A 207 29.87 -10.85 23.88
N MET A 208 30.29 -10.43 25.07
CA MET A 208 31.62 -9.92 25.34
C MET A 208 32.13 -10.51 26.65
N THR A 209 33.33 -11.05 26.61
CA THR A 209 34.04 -11.49 27.80
C THR A 209 35.37 -10.76 27.95
N ARG A 210 35.82 -10.62 29.19
CA ARG A 210 37.14 -10.08 29.54
C ARG A 210 38.05 -11.28 29.80
N LEU A 211 39.21 -11.30 29.16
CA LEU A 211 40.14 -12.43 29.25
C LEU A 211 41.18 -12.25 30.36
N ASP A 212 41.32 -11.03 30.88
CA ASP A 212 42.26 -10.65 31.92
C ASP A 212 41.59 -9.85 33.05
N GLU A 213 42.17 -9.93 34.25
CA GLU A 213 41.71 -9.17 35.43
C GLU A 213 41.96 -7.66 35.30
N GLU A 214 42.96 -7.27 34.51
CA GLU A 214 43.27 -5.88 34.18
C GLU A 214 42.33 -5.28 33.11
N GLU A 215 41.39 -6.08 32.59
CA GLU A 215 40.39 -5.72 31.57
C GLU A 215 40.96 -5.18 30.25
N ARG A 216 42.23 -5.44 29.95
CA ARG A 216 42.92 -4.95 28.76
C ARG A 216 42.55 -5.77 27.52
N THR A 217 42.15 -7.02 27.71
CA THR A 217 41.86 -7.95 26.63
C THR A 217 40.38 -8.33 26.64
N ARG A 218 39.66 -7.92 25.59
CA ARG A 218 38.23 -8.20 25.43
C ARG A 218 38.02 -9.07 24.19
N LEU A 219 37.25 -10.14 24.36
CA LEU A 219 36.79 -10.99 23.28
C LEU A 219 35.30 -10.79 23.11
N SER A 220 34.87 -10.40 21.91
CA SER A 220 33.46 -10.27 21.57
C SER A 220 33.07 -11.22 20.45
N GLY A 221 31.84 -11.72 20.50
CA GLY A 221 31.25 -12.55 19.46
C GLY A 221 29.82 -12.11 19.19
N SER A 222 29.37 -12.32 17.95
CA SER A 222 27.98 -12.10 17.57
C SER A 222 27.54 -13.16 16.58
N TYR A 223 26.28 -13.57 16.66
CA TYR A 223 25.66 -14.52 15.76
C TYR A 223 24.25 -14.05 15.41
N ASN A 224 23.90 -14.08 14.13
CA ASN A 224 22.61 -13.66 13.62
C ASN A 224 22.10 -14.70 12.62
N PHE A 225 20.90 -15.23 12.88
CA PHE A 225 20.21 -16.18 12.03
C PHE A 225 18.85 -15.59 11.64
N SER A 226 18.54 -15.57 10.35
CA SER A 226 17.27 -15.11 9.82
C SER A 226 16.79 -16.09 8.77
N HIS A 227 15.58 -16.61 8.94
CA HIS A 227 14.93 -17.48 7.97
C HIS A 227 13.53 -16.95 7.71
N THR A 228 13.13 -16.94 6.44
CA THR A 228 11.82 -16.48 6.02
C THR A 228 11.28 -17.41 4.96
N THR A 229 10.06 -17.88 5.18
CA THR A 229 9.29 -18.65 4.21
C THR A 229 8.08 -17.80 3.84
N GLN A 230 7.79 -17.70 2.55
CA GLN A 230 6.65 -16.94 2.04
C GLN A 230 5.92 -17.80 1.01
N ASN A 231 4.62 -17.96 1.22
CA ASN A 231 3.72 -18.63 0.29
C ASN A 231 2.73 -17.60 -0.22
N ASN A 232 2.56 -17.54 -1.53
CA ASN A 232 1.59 -16.67 -2.18
C ASN A 232 0.60 -17.56 -2.94
N GLU A 233 -0.68 -17.39 -2.68
CA GLU A 233 -1.77 -18.17 -3.27
C GLU A 233 -2.83 -17.21 -3.80
N VAL A 234 -3.36 -17.49 -4.99
CA VAL A 234 -4.54 -16.78 -5.52
C VAL A 234 -5.77 -17.60 -5.16
N LEU A 235 -6.71 -17.00 -4.45
CA LEU A 235 -7.92 -17.66 -3.94
C LEU A 235 -8.97 -17.87 -5.05
N ALA A 236 -8.92 -17.05 -6.11
CA ALA A 236 -9.63 -17.34 -7.36
C ALA A 236 -9.00 -18.59 -8.00
N VAL A 237 -9.81 -19.65 -8.13
CA VAL A 237 -9.45 -21.01 -8.58
C VAL A 237 -8.30 -21.01 -9.60
N GLY A 238 -7.06 -21.23 -9.12
CA GLY A 238 -5.89 -21.54 -9.95
C GLY A 238 -5.46 -20.48 -10.98
N GLY A 239 -5.89 -19.22 -10.86
CA GLY A 239 -5.62 -18.19 -11.86
C GLY A 239 -4.22 -17.56 -11.75
N THR A 240 -3.56 -17.36 -12.89
CA THR A 240 -2.37 -16.49 -13.01
C THR A 240 -2.77 -15.03 -12.86
N VAL A 241 -2.04 -14.25 -12.07
CA VAL A 241 -2.26 -12.80 -11.94
C VAL A 241 -1.98 -12.13 -13.28
N LEU A 242 -3.00 -11.55 -13.90
CA LEU A 242 -2.89 -10.73 -15.09
C LEU A 242 -2.51 -9.31 -14.67
N ARG A 243 -1.30 -8.89 -14.99
CA ARG A 243 -0.89 -7.49 -14.86
C ARG A 243 -1.10 -6.79 -16.21
N PRO A 244 -1.67 -5.56 -16.24
CA PRO A 244 -1.71 -4.77 -17.46
C PRO A 244 -0.30 -4.58 -18.04
N LEU A 245 -0.14 -4.92 -19.32
CA LEU A 245 1.09 -4.66 -20.06
C LEU A 245 0.94 -3.33 -20.81
N PRO A 246 1.93 -2.43 -20.73
CA PRO A 246 1.89 -1.21 -21.54
C PRO A 246 1.98 -1.58 -23.01
N ILE A 247 0.98 -1.15 -23.79
CA ILE A 247 1.00 -1.25 -25.25
C ILE A 247 1.71 -0.01 -25.78
N ARG A 248 2.75 -0.21 -26.59
CA ARG A 248 3.48 0.89 -27.24
C ARG A 248 2.66 1.46 -28.39
N GLN A 249 2.00 0.60 -29.15
CA GLN A 249 1.20 1.00 -30.30
C GLN A 249 0.16 -0.06 -30.64
N GLY A 250 -1.07 0.37 -30.95
CA GLY A 250 -2.09 -0.50 -31.53
C GLY A 250 -1.84 -0.67 -33.04
N LEU A 251 -2.09 -1.87 -33.55
CA LEU A 251 -1.82 -2.24 -34.94
C LEU A 251 -3.10 -2.78 -35.60
N TYR A 252 -3.25 -2.54 -36.90
CA TYR A 252 -4.45 -2.89 -37.66
C TYR A 252 -4.15 -3.29 -39.11
N ALA A 253 -4.89 -4.28 -39.62
CA ALA A 253 -5.05 -4.53 -41.05
C ALA A 253 -6.47 -5.04 -41.38
N LEU A 254 -6.87 -4.82 -42.64
CA LEU A 254 -8.13 -5.29 -43.21
C LEU A 254 -7.83 -6.43 -44.19
N ASP A 255 -7.67 -7.63 -43.65
CA ASP A 255 -7.37 -8.86 -44.36
C ASP A 255 -7.83 -10.10 -43.55
N ASP A 256 -8.00 -11.21 -44.25
CA ASP A 256 -8.50 -12.48 -43.72
C ASP A 256 -7.40 -13.47 -43.30
N ALA A 257 -6.14 -13.12 -43.54
CA ALA A 257 -4.98 -13.94 -43.20
C ALA A 257 -3.84 -13.07 -42.66
N PRO A 258 -3.46 -13.20 -41.37
CA PRO A 258 -2.33 -12.48 -40.81
C PRO A 258 -0.99 -13.16 -41.11
N ASP A 259 -0.94 -14.29 -41.83
CA ASP A 259 0.26 -15.11 -42.02
C ASP A 259 1.42 -14.35 -42.68
N PHE A 260 1.11 -13.44 -43.61
CA PHE A 260 2.08 -12.55 -44.25
C PHE A 260 1.54 -11.14 -44.43
N GLY A 261 2.13 -10.19 -43.72
CA GLY A 261 1.74 -8.78 -43.84
C GLY A 261 2.07 -7.97 -42.60
N ALA A 262 2.45 -6.72 -42.80
CA ALA A 262 2.65 -5.80 -41.70
C ALA A 262 1.31 -5.18 -41.27
N LEU A 263 1.00 -5.28 -39.98
CA LEU A 263 -0.07 -4.50 -39.40
C LEU A 263 0.39 -3.04 -39.30
N VAL A 264 -0.48 -2.12 -39.68
CA VAL A 264 -0.18 -0.69 -39.71
C VAL A 264 -0.61 -0.06 -38.37
N PRO A 265 0.21 0.83 -37.80
CA PRO A 265 -0.17 1.66 -36.66
C PRO A 265 -1.56 2.28 -36.71
N ARG A 266 -2.27 2.19 -35.58
CA ARG A 266 -3.56 2.81 -35.35
C ARG A 266 -3.67 3.33 -33.93
N ASP A 267 -3.55 4.65 -33.78
CA ASP A 267 -3.41 5.30 -32.49
C ASP A 267 -4.60 5.06 -31.54
N GLY A 268 -5.83 5.04 -32.07
CA GLY A 268 -7.04 4.82 -31.26
C GLY A 268 -7.20 3.41 -30.68
N LEU A 269 -6.38 2.42 -31.07
CA LEU A 269 -6.45 1.06 -30.50
C LEU A 269 -5.69 0.92 -29.18
N ALA A 270 -4.84 1.89 -28.83
CA ALA A 270 -3.98 1.83 -27.64
C ALA A 270 -3.89 3.17 -26.88
N ASP A 271 -4.85 4.07 -27.08
CA ASP A 271 -4.90 5.38 -26.43
C ASP A 271 -5.53 5.37 -25.03
N GLY A 272 -6.10 4.23 -24.62
CA GLY A 272 -6.78 4.04 -23.34
C GLY A 272 -8.20 4.61 -23.28
N ASN A 273 -8.73 5.12 -24.40
CA ASN A 273 -10.07 5.67 -24.48
C ASN A 273 -11.09 4.57 -24.84
N THR A 274 -11.94 4.20 -23.90
CA THR A 274 -13.02 3.22 -24.11
C THR A 274 -14.37 3.86 -24.45
N ASP A 275 -14.47 5.19 -24.38
CA ASP A 275 -15.73 5.93 -24.53
C ASP A 275 -16.01 6.36 -25.97
N ALA A 276 -15.01 6.29 -26.86
CA ALA A 276 -15.13 6.66 -28.26
C ALA A 276 -14.59 5.55 -29.18
N PRO A 277 -15.24 5.29 -30.33
CA PRO A 277 -14.73 4.34 -31.31
C PRO A 277 -13.44 4.86 -31.95
N VAL A 278 -12.59 3.92 -32.38
CA VAL A 278 -11.41 4.22 -33.19
C VAL A 278 -11.82 4.93 -34.48
N VAL A 279 -11.01 5.91 -34.92
CA VAL A 279 -11.23 6.63 -36.18
C VAL A 279 -10.12 6.32 -37.20
N PRO A 280 -10.44 5.96 -38.46
CA PRO A 280 -11.76 5.49 -38.92
C PRO A 280 -12.31 4.27 -38.16
N GLU A 281 -13.62 4.08 -38.22
CA GLU A 281 -14.32 2.99 -37.53
C GLU A 281 -13.83 1.62 -38.03
N ILE A 282 -13.69 0.67 -37.09
CA ILE A 282 -13.33 -0.72 -37.38
C ILE A 282 -14.56 -1.56 -37.05
N ASP A 283 -15.26 -2.03 -38.08
CA ASP A 283 -16.49 -2.81 -37.95
C ASP A 283 -16.17 -4.31 -37.82
N MET A 284 -15.82 -4.73 -36.60
CA MET A 284 -15.45 -6.12 -36.33
C MET A 284 -16.67 -7.06 -36.49
N GLY A 285 -16.63 -7.90 -37.52
CA GLY A 285 -17.71 -8.83 -37.85
C GLY A 285 -18.76 -8.25 -38.82
N GLY A 286 -18.58 -7.01 -39.28
CA GLY A 286 -19.37 -6.40 -40.33
C GLY A 286 -18.90 -6.80 -41.73
N ALA A 287 -19.84 -6.85 -42.69
CA ALA A 287 -19.58 -7.05 -44.13
C ALA A 287 -18.80 -8.32 -44.57
N GLY A 288 -18.50 -9.26 -43.66
CA GLY A 288 -17.81 -10.51 -43.99
C GLY A 288 -16.32 -10.36 -44.30
N ASN A 289 -15.72 -9.22 -43.92
CA ASN A 289 -14.28 -9.00 -44.06
C ASN A 289 -13.53 -9.53 -42.84
N GLY A 290 -12.35 -10.10 -43.06
CA GLY A 290 -11.40 -10.36 -41.98
C GLY A 290 -10.81 -9.05 -41.45
N HIS A 291 -10.61 -8.97 -40.14
CA HIS A 291 -9.97 -7.85 -39.48
C HIS A 291 -8.89 -8.39 -38.55
N ASN A 292 -7.69 -7.82 -38.64
CA ASN A 292 -6.59 -8.16 -37.76
C ASN A 292 -6.27 -6.98 -36.84
N LEU A 293 -6.33 -7.24 -35.54
CA LEU A 293 -5.91 -6.31 -34.49
C LEU A 293 -4.62 -6.81 -33.85
N GLY A 294 -3.70 -5.90 -33.56
CA GLY A 294 -2.44 -6.23 -32.88
C GLY A 294 -2.03 -5.18 -31.85
N ALA A 295 -1.09 -5.54 -31.00
CA ALA A 295 -0.48 -4.66 -30.01
C ALA A 295 1.04 -4.83 -30.06
N ASP A 296 1.77 -3.75 -30.37
CA ASP A 296 3.22 -3.70 -30.20
C ASP A 296 3.53 -3.49 -28.71
N LEU A 297 4.25 -4.44 -28.11
CA LEU A 297 4.67 -4.38 -26.70
C LEU A 297 6.09 -3.82 -26.54
N GLY A 298 6.79 -3.53 -27.64
CA GLY A 298 8.16 -3.02 -27.69
C GLY A 298 9.25 -4.03 -27.33
N SER A 299 8.89 -5.18 -26.76
CA SER A 299 9.78 -6.31 -26.46
C SER A 299 8.97 -7.59 -26.36
N GLU A 300 9.63 -8.75 -26.43
CA GLU A 300 8.99 -10.04 -26.15
C GLU A 300 8.44 -10.06 -24.70
N ARG A 301 7.17 -10.46 -24.54
CA ARG A 301 6.46 -10.53 -23.25
C ARG A 301 5.51 -11.72 -23.24
N LEU A 302 5.33 -12.32 -22.07
CA LEU A 302 4.27 -13.31 -21.86
C LEU A 302 2.93 -12.59 -21.70
N VAL A 303 1.96 -12.93 -22.55
CA VAL A 303 0.60 -12.38 -22.55
C VAL A 303 -0.36 -13.44 -22.03
N GLY A 304 -1.04 -13.14 -20.92
CA GLY A 304 -2.01 -14.06 -20.31
C GLY A 304 -3.45 -13.86 -20.78
N ALA A 305 -3.82 -12.64 -21.19
CA ALA A 305 -5.13 -12.32 -21.74
C ALA A 305 -5.04 -11.08 -22.65
N LEU A 306 -5.97 -10.99 -23.60
CA LEU A 306 -6.19 -9.82 -24.45
C LEU A 306 -7.64 -9.36 -24.24
N HIS A 307 -7.81 -8.07 -23.96
CA HIS A 307 -9.14 -7.45 -23.85
C HIS A 307 -9.35 -6.55 -25.06
N VAL A 308 -10.46 -6.77 -25.76
CA VAL A 308 -10.88 -5.94 -26.89
C VAL A 308 -12.20 -5.29 -26.51
N TYR A 309 -12.22 -3.96 -26.50
CA TYR A 309 -13.39 -3.17 -26.17
C TYR A 309 -14.17 -2.88 -27.43
N THR A 310 -15.49 -3.12 -27.39
CA THR A 310 -16.40 -2.89 -28.51
C THR A 310 -17.58 -2.06 -28.05
N ASP A 311 -18.07 -1.19 -28.91
CA ASP A 311 -19.25 -0.33 -28.67
C ASP A 311 -20.57 -1.14 -28.69
N ARG A 312 -20.53 -2.38 -29.21
CA ARG A 312 -21.67 -3.30 -29.27
C ARG A 312 -21.26 -4.68 -28.78
N PRO A 313 -22.20 -5.46 -28.21
CA PRO A 313 -21.93 -6.85 -27.83
C PRO A 313 -21.50 -7.68 -29.03
N SER A 314 -20.33 -8.31 -28.95
CA SER A 314 -19.93 -9.37 -29.88
C SER A 314 -20.65 -10.66 -29.50
N GLY A 315 -21.49 -11.20 -30.37
CA GLY A 315 -22.10 -12.52 -30.16
C GLY A 315 -21.08 -13.66 -30.33
N ASP A 316 -21.48 -14.88 -29.96
CA ASP A 316 -20.66 -16.12 -30.08
C ASP A 316 -20.23 -16.45 -31.53
N ALA A 317 -20.71 -15.69 -32.51
CA ALA A 317 -20.34 -15.82 -33.92
C ALA A 317 -18.97 -15.25 -34.27
N VAL A 318 -18.38 -14.40 -33.42
CA VAL A 318 -17.01 -13.91 -33.60
C VAL A 318 -16.03 -14.96 -33.09
N ILE A 319 -15.16 -15.44 -33.95
CA ILE A 319 -14.14 -16.43 -33.61
C ILE A 319 -12.78 -15.77 -33.73
N TRP A 320 -12.02 -15.77 -32.65
CA TRP A 320 -10.66 -15.22 -32.64
C TRP A 320 -9.61 -16.29 -32.95
N SER A 321 -8.53 -15.83 -33.57
CA SER A 321 -7.26 -16.56 -33.61
C SER A 321 -6.16 -15.63 -33.11
N VAL A 322 -5.22 -16.16 -32.33
CA VAL A 322 -4.13 -15.39 -31.73
C VAL A 322 -2.85 -15.73 -32.46
N TRP A 323 -2.17 -14.69 -32.91
CA TRP A 323 -0.91 -14.78 -33.63
C TRP A 323 0.16 -13.95 -32.92
N GLY A 324 1.41 -14.39 -33.03
CA GLY A 324 2.58 -13.70 -32.50
C GLY A 324 3.58 -13.40 -33.61
N SER A 325 4.27 -12.27 -33.52
CA SER A 325 5.31 -11.88 -34.49
C SER A 325 6.44 -11.15 -33.77
N GLU A 326 7.67 -11.45 -34.19
CA GLU A 326 8.87 -10.73 -33.73
C GLU A 326 9.18 -9.49 -34.59
N ASP A 327 8.73 -9.48 -35.85
CA ASP A 327 9.14 -8.51 -36.88
C ASP A 327 7.99 -7.70 -37.48
N ASN A 328 6.75 -7.96 -37.07
CA ASN A 328 5.52 -7.39 -37.66
C ASN A 328 5.48 -7.63 -39.19
N GLN A 329 5.94 -8.79 -39.66
CA GLN A 329 5.83 -9.21 -41.06
C GLN A 329 5.45 -10.69 -41.18
N SER A 330 6.07 -11.53 -40.36
CA SER A 330 5.86 -12.96 -40.29
C SER A 330 5.13 -13.29 -38.99
N TRP A 331 4.00 -13.97 -39.10
CA TRP A 331 3.15 -14.26 -37.94
C TRP A 331 2.99 -15.76 -37.74
N ASP A 332 3.21 -16.19 -36.50
CA ASP A 332 3.02 -17.57 -36.08
C ASP A 332 1.71 -17.72 -35.30
N LEU A 333 0.93 -18.72 -35.68
CA LEU A 333 -0.33 -19.03 -34.99
C LEU A 333 -0.03 -19.57 -33.59
N VAL A 334 -0.49 -18.85 -32.57
CA VAL A 334 -0.34 -19.20 -31.16
C VAL A 334 -1.55 -20.02 -30.68
N ALA A 335 -2.77 -19.60 -31.06
CA ALA A 335 -3.99 -20.28 -30.66
C ALA A 335 -5.12 -20.08 -31.69
N THR A 336 -5.89 -21.13 -31.96
CA THR A 336 -7.14 -21.06 -32.72
C THR A 336 -8.31 -21.17 -31.74
N ALA A 337 -9.29 -20.26 -31.83
CA ALA A 337 -10.46 -20.22 -30.95
C ALA A 337 -10.08 -20.29 -29.46
N PRO A 338 -9.30 -19.32 -28.96
CA PRO A 338 -8.97 -19.27 -27.53
C PRO A 338 -10.25 -19.15 -26.69
N PRO A 339 -10.24 -19.58 -25.42
CA PRO A 339 -11.34 -19.30 -24.51
C PRO A 339 -11.64 -17.79 -24.51
N GLN A 340 -12.87 -17.45 -24.88
CA GLN A 340 -13.36 -16.08 -24.98
C GLN A 340 -14.61 -15.92 -24.13
N GLY A 341 -14.81 -14.73 -23.56
CA GLY A 341 -16.01 -14.40 -22.80
C GLY A 341 -16.34 -12.92 -22.98
N PHE A 342 -17.60 -12.62 -23.26
CA PHE A 342 -18.07 -11.24 -23.29
C PHE A 342 -18.39 -10.77 -21.87
N ASN A 343 -17.78 -9.66 -21.45
CA ASN A 343 -18.01 -9.05 -20.15
C ASN A 343 -18.82 -7.76 -20.31
N THR A 344 -20.04 -7.74 -19.77
CA THR A 344 -20.93 -6.56 -19.77
C THR A 344 -20.72 -5.63 -18.57
N ALA A 345 -19.81 -5.96 -17.66
CA ALA A 345 -19.69 -5.31 -16.35
C ALA A 345 -18.60 -4.22 -16.28
N LEU A 346 -18.12 -3.75 -17.43
CA LEU A 346 -17.25 -2.56 -17.54
C LEU A 346 -18.03 -1.37 -18.05
#